data_AF-A0A7X7P3D5-F1
#
_entry.id   AF-A0A7X7P3D5-F1
#
_cell.length_a   1.000
_cell.length_b   1.000
_cell.length_c   1.000
_cell.angle_alpha   90.00
_cell.angle_beta   90.00
_cell.angle_gamma   90.00
#
_symmetry.space_group_name_H-M   'P 1'
#
loop_
_entity.id
_entity.type
_entity.pdbx_description
1 polymer ?
#
loop_
_entity_poly.entity_id
_entity_poly.type
_entity_poly.pdbx_seq_one_letter_code
_entity_poly.pdbx_strand_id
1 'polypeptide(L)'
;MTPPSRFQSRPLLRLAAAFLLAAAGFAAAQDPLPSPPAALSPGDALLVRIGNVGGGIPPYRDIVDRDGRIEMPFLGFLHVEGQTVAEVEAGMAAAFAEARLSTNAAVRITYVAHFDPPPDRETLIRTQDPRRPVPAGQTLPAP
;
A
#
# COMPACT_ATOMS: atom_id res chain seq x y z
N MET A 1 -32.13 73.99 24.99
CA MET A 1 -31.80 73.77 23.56
C MET A 1 -30.31 73.47 23.49
N THR A 2 -29.94 72.19 23.36
CA THR A 2 -28.59 71.62 23.12
C THR A 2 -28.12 71.88 21.67
N PRO A 3 -26.85 71.63 21.23
CA PRO A 3 -25.52 71.53 21.87
C PRO A 3 -24.47 72.46 21.12
N PRO A 4 -23.11 72.36 21.22
CA PRO A 4 -22.36 71.24 20.60
C PRO A 4 -21.03 70.78 21.27
N SER A 5 -20.70 69.53 20.98
CA SER A 5 -19.38 68.99 20.61
C SER A 5 -18.13 69.37 21.39
N ARG A 6 -17.63 68.38 22.15
CA ARG A 6 -16.28 67.80 21.97
C ARG A 6 -16.15 66.60 22.90
N PHE A 7 -15.91 65.41 22.36
CA PHE A 7 -14.98 64.47 22.99
C PHE A 7 -14.41 63.54 21.92
N GLN A 8 -13.08 63.45 21.96
CA GLN A 8 -12.22 62.69 21.07
C GLN A 8 -12.42 61.19 21.31
N SER A 9 -12.55 60.43 20.23
CA SER A 9 -12.16 59.01 20.21
C SER A 9 -11.70 58.66 18.80
N ARG A 10 -10.39 58.70 18.57
CA ARG A 10 -9.78 57.99 17.44
C ARG A 10 -9.66 56.53 17.86
N PRO A 11 -10.39 55.59 17.24
CA PRO A 11 -10.16 54.18 17.51
C PRO A 11 -8.77 53.80 17.01
N LEU A 12 -8.02 53.12 17.86
CA LEU A 12 -6.72 52.55 17.56
C LEU A 12 -6.82 51.70 16.28
N LEU A 13 -6.16 52.18 15.23
CA LEU A 13 -5.72 51.39 14.11
C LEU A 13 -4.53 50.55 14.60
N ARG A 14 -4.74 49.29 15.02
CA ARG A 14 -3.64 48.32 15.14
C ARG A 14 -4.05 46.94 14.65
N LEU A 15 -3.57 46.67 13.42
CA LEU A 15 -3.05 45.40 12.92
C LEU A 15 -3.75 44.13 13.45
N ALA A 16 -4.81 43.71 12.76
CA ALA A 16 -5.15 42.30 12.65
C ALA A 16 -4.63 41.80 11.29
N ALA A 17 -3.35 41.44 11.22
CA ALA A 17 -2.76 40.78 10.06
C ALA A 17 -1.65 39.84 10.53
N ALA A 18 -2.05 38.72 11.12
CA ALA A 18 -1.22 37.53 11.28
C ALA A 18 -2.11 36.30 11.08
N PHE A 19 -2.75 36.25 9.91
CA PHE A 19 -3.39 35.05 9.39
C PHE A 19 -2.41 34.46 8.36
N LEU A 20 -2.26 33.13 8.41
CA LEU A 20 -1.63 32.27 7.40
C LEU A 20 -0.10 32.32 7.29
N LEU A 21 0.61 31.60 8.16
CA LEU A 21 1.92 31.06 7.79
C LEU A 21 2.28 29.79 8.56
N ALA A 22 1.67 28.64 8.20
CA ALA A 22 2.23 27.29 8.44
C ALA A 22 1.28 26.19 7.90
N ALA A 23 1.10 26.11 6.58
CA ALA A 23 0.49 24.94 5.96
C ALA A 23 1.07 24.74 4.55
N ALA A 24 2.39 24.61 4.47
CA ALA A 24 3.04 24.22 3.22
C ALA A 24 4.16 23.23 3.53
N GLY A 25 4.04 22.04 2.96
CA GLY A 25 5.23 21.26 2.62
C GLY A 25 5.52 20.00 3.44
N PHE A 26 4.53 19.11 3.63
CA PHE A 26 4.84 17.67 3.66
C PHE A 26 3.92 16.94 2.69
N ALA A 27 3.93 17.36 1.42
CA ALA A 27 3.64 16.41 0.36
C ALA A 27 4.90 15.54 0.24
N ALA A 28 4.90 14.38 0.90
CA ALA A 28 5.92 13.37 0.64
C ALA A 28 5.86 13.09 -0.86
N ALA A 29 6.90 13.47 -1.59
CA ALA A 29 7.08 13.04 -2.96
C ALA A 29 7.09 11.51 -2.93
N GLN A 30 5.99 10.89 -3.35
CA GLN A 30 5.97 9.47 -3.60
C GLN A 30 6.84 9.27 -4.84
N ASP A 31 8.04 8.74 -4.65
CA ASP A 31 8.86 8.32 -5.78
C ASP A 31 7.99 7.46 -6.72
N PRO A 32 8.00 7.72 -8.04
CA PRO A 32 7.24 6.92 -8.98
C PRO A 32 7.62 5.45 -8.80
N LEU A 33 6.62 4.58 -8.64
CA LEU A 33 6.88 3.14 -8.58
C LEU A 33 7.59 2.72 -9.87
N PRO A 34 8.64 1.88 -9.76
CA PRO A 34 9.34 1.40 -10.94
C PRO A 34 8.38 0.60 -11.84
N SER A 35 8.58 0.68 -13.15
CA SER A 35 7.85 -0.19 -14.08
C SER A 35 8.23 -1.65 -13.86
N PRO A 36 7.27 -2.59 -13.94
CA PRO A 36 7.57 -4.00 -13.79
C PRO A 36 8.53 -4.48 -14.89
N PRO A 37 9.42 -5.45 -14.59
CA PRO A 37 10.23 -6.08 -15.61
C PRO A 37 9.36 -6.87 -16.61
N ALA A 38 9.94 -7.21 -17.76
CA ALA A 38 9.25 -8.01 -18.77
C ALA A 38 8.91 -9.43 -18.27
N ALA A 39 9.74 -9.97 -17.37
CA ALA A 39 9.52 -11.24 -16.70
C ALA A 39 10.05 -11.13 -15.27
N LEU A 40 9.39 -11.81 -14.34
CA LEU A 40 9.81 -11.88 -12.95
C LEU A 40 11.02 -12.79 -12.78
N SER A 41 11.86 -12.44 -11.82
CA SER A 41 13.10 -13.11 -11.48
C SER A 41 13.26 -13.22 -9.96
N PRO A 42 14.05 -14.18 -9.46
CA PRO A 42 14.43 -14.22 -8.05
C PRO A 42 14.95 -12.86 -7.57
N GLY A 43 14.47 -12.41 -6.40
CA GLY A 43 14.78 -11.10 -5.84
C GLY A 43 13.74 -10.02 -6.14
N ASP A 44 12.78 -10.26 -7.04
CA ASP A 44 11.71 -9.30 -7.30
C ASP A 44 10.74 -9.19 -6.12
N ALA A 45 10.55 -7.96 -5.66
CA ALA A 45 9.67 -7.61 -4.56
C ALA A 45 8.32 -7.13 -5.10
N LEU A 46 7.26 -7.73 -4.60
CA LEU A 46 5.90 -7.54 -5.08
C LEU A 46 5.00 -7.09 -3.93
N LEU A 47 4.08 -6.18 -4.22
CA LEU A 47 2.91 -5.90 -3.39
C LEU A 47 1.70 -6.60 -4.01
N VAL A 48 1.11 -7.53 -3.27
CA VAL A 48 -0.01 -8.34 -3.71
C VAL A 48 -1.29 -7.90 -3.00
N ARG A 49 -2.36 -7.71 -3.77
CA ARG A 49 -3.71 -7.41 -3.29
C ARG A 49 -4.66 -8.45 -3.84
N ILE A 50 -5.47 -9.02 -2.95
CA ILE A 50 -6.43 -10.08 -3.31
C ILE A 50 -7.80 -9.66 -2.81
N GLY A 51 -8.73 -9.47 -3.74
CA GLY A 51 -10.15 -9.22 -3.49
C GLY A 51 -10.99 -10.46 -3.79
N ASN A 52 -12.24 -10.46 -3.31
CA ASN A 52 -13.24 -11.50 -3.55
C ASN A 52 -12.84 -12.92 -3.11
N VAL A 53 -11.84 -13.05 -2.25
CA VAL A 53 -11.49 -14.30 -1.57
C VAL A 53 -11.96 -14.18 -0.11
N GLY A 54 -12.59 -15.22 0.42
CA GLY A 54 -13.03 -15.24 1.82
C GLY A 54 -11.88 -14.99 2.81
N GLY A 55 -12.21 -14.50 4.00
CA GLY A 55 -11.21 -14.32 5.08
C GLY A 55 -10.51 -12.96 5.14
N GLY A 56 -10.82 -12.03 4.23
CA GLY A 56 -10.36 -10.63 4.34
C GLY A 56 -8.84 -10.48 4.29
N ILE A 57 -8.21 -11.09 3.28
CA ILE A 57 -6.75 -11.09 3.11
C ILE A 57 -6.24 -9.64 2.97
N PRO A 58 -5.43 -9.12 3.91
CA PRO A 58 -4.84 -7.80 3.76
C PRO A 58 -3.82 -7.79 2.61
N PRO A 59 -3.55 -6.62 1.99
CA PRO A 59 -2.43 -6.48 1.09
C PRO A 59 -1.14 -6.94 1.76
N TYR A 60 -0.31 -7.71 1.06
CA TYR A 60 0.95 -8.21 1.61
C TYR A 60 2.08 -8.03 0.62
N ARG A 61 3.30 -7.95 1.14
CA ARG A 61 4.52 -7.95 0.33
C ARG A 61 5.11 -9.35 0.32
N ASP A 62 5.59 -9.78 -0.83
CA ASP A 62 6.40 -10.99 -0.93
C ASP A 62 7.55 -10.76 -1.91
N ILE A 63 8.52 -11.66 -1.85
CA ILE A 63 9.69 -11.64 -2.73
C ILE A 63 9.73 -12.97 -3.48
N VAL A 64 10.02 -12.90 -4.78
CA VAL A 64 10.33 -14.09 -5.57
C VAL A 64 11.60 -14.71 -4.99
N ASP A 65 11.48 -15.86 -4.35
CA ASP A 65 12.62 -16.51 -3.72
C ASP A 65 13.59 -17.12 -4.75
N ARG A 66 14.68 -17.71 -4.24
CA ARG A 66 15.71 -18.36 -5.06
C ARG A 66 15.19 -19.53 -5.91
N ASP A 67 14.06 -20.12 -5.53
CA ASP A 67 13.42 -21.21 -6.28
C ASP A 67 12.37 -20.67 -7.28
N GLY A 68 12.33 -19.34 -7.46
CA GLY A 68 11.44 -18.66 -8.37
C GLY A 68 9.99 -18.63 -7.88
N ARG A 69 9.75 -18.70 -6.57
CA ARG A 69 8.40 -18.85 -6.00
C ARG A 69 7.98 -17.67 -5.15
N ILE A 70 6.66 -17.48 -5.06
CA ILE A 70 5.99 -16.63 -4.06
C ILE A 70 5.00 -17.45 -3.25
N GLU A 71 4.63 -16.94 -2.09
CA GLU A 71 3.65 -17.54 -1.21
C GLU A 71 2.25 -17.00 -1.50
N MET A 72 1.32 -17.92 -1.71
CA MET A 72 -0.10 -17.69 -1.82
C MET A 72 -0.82 -18.03 -0.50
N PRO A 73 -1.69 -17.13 0.00
CA PRO A 73 -2.56 -17.43 1.13
C PRO A 73 -3.37 -18.71 0.89
N PHE A 74 -3.39 -19.60 1.88
CA PHE A 74 -4.11 -20.89 1.89
C PHE A 74 -3.63 -21.95 0.88
N LEU A 75 -2.87 -21.57 -0.16
CA LEU A 75 -2.49 -22.45 -1.27
C LEU A 75 -1.01 -22.85 -1.27
N GLY A 76 -0.19 -22.23 -0.41
CA GLY A 76 1.23 -22.57 -0.31
C GLY A 76 2.06 -21.77 -1.31
N PHE A 77 2.95 -22.41 -2.07
CA PHE A 77 3.87 -21.71 -2.96
C PHE A 77 3.48 -21.84 -4.44
N LEU A 78 3.59 -20.73 -5.18
CA LEU A 78 3.39 -20.63 -6.62
C LEU A 78 4.71 -20.27 -7.29
N HIS A 79 5.10 -20.99 -8.34
CA HIS A 79 6.26 -20.64 -9.15
C HIS A 79 5.89 -19.53 -10.15
N VAL A 80 6.70 -18.49 -10.22
CA VAL A 80 6.44 -17.23 -10.96
C VAL A 80 7.64 -16.74 -11.76
N GLU A 81 8.82 -17.33 -11.58
CA GLU A 81 10.00 -16.98 -12.38
C GLU A 81 9.72 -17.15 -13.88
N GLY A 82 10.20 -16.18 -14.66
CA GLY A 82 10.00 -16.14 -16.11
C GLY A 82 8.62 -15.68 -16.56
N GLN A 83 7.66 -15.48 -15.65
CA GLN A 83 6.32 -15.02 -15.98
C GLN A 83 6.21 -13.50 -15.88
N THR A 84 5.35 -12.92 -16.70
CA THR A 84 4.91 -11.52 -16.57
C THR A 84 4.02 -11.36 -15.33
N VAL A 85 3.92 -10.13 -14.82
CA VAL A 85 2.97 -9.82 -13.73
C VAL A 85 1.53 -10.23 -14.08
N ALA A 86 1.10 -10.01 -15.33
CA ALA A 86 -0.25 -10.34 -15.77
C ALA A 86 -0.53 -11.85 -15.79
N GLU A 87 0.45 -12.66 -16.20
CA GLU A 87 0.34 -14.12 -16.16
C GLU A 87 0.24 -14.63 -14.72
N VAL A 88 1.03 -14.06 -13.80
CA VAL A 88 0.94 -14.41 -12.38
C VAL A 88 -0.41 -14.02 -11.78
N GLU A 89 -0.93 -12.83 -12.08
CA GLU A 89 -2.28 -12.44 -11.63
C GLU A 89 -3.34 -13.44 -12.08
N ALA A 90 -3.30 -13.85 -13.35
CA ALA A 90 -4.22 -14.84 -13.91
C ALA A 90 -4.04 -16.23 -13.28
N GLY A 91 -2.79 -16.69 -13.11
CA GLY A 91 -2.47 -17.98 -12.49
C GLY A 91 -2.91 -18.05 -11.03
N MET A 92 -2.72 -16.97 -10.26
CA MET A 92 -3.21 -16.89 -8.89
C MET A 92 -4.74 -16.95 -8.82
N ALA A 93 -5.44 -16.22 -9.69
CA ALA A 93 -6.90 -16.25 -9.73
C ALA A 93 -7.43 -17.65 -10.08
N ALA A 94 -6.79 -18.34 -11.04
CA ALA A 94 -7.12 -19.72 -11.40
C ALA A 94 -6.91 -20.68 -10.22
N ALA A 95 -5.79 -20.57 -9.51
CA ALA A 95 -5.50 -21.42 -8.36
C ALA A 95 -6.54 -21.26 -7.21
N PHE A 96 -7.02 -20.03 -6.96
CA PHE A 96 -8.12 -19.82 -6.00
C PHE A 96 -9.44 -20.46 -6.45
N ALA A 97 -9.72 -20.46 -7.75
CA ALA A 97 -10.91 -21.10 -8.32
C ALA A 97 -10.84 -22.62 -8.24
N GLU A 98 -9.70 -23.20 -8.60
CA GLU A 98 -9.45 -24.65 -8.51
C GLU A 98 -9.58 -25.17 -7.08
N ALA A 99 -9.07 -24.41 -6.11
CA ALA A 99 -9.19 -24.71 -4.68
C ALA A 99 -10.60 -24.42 -4.11
N ARG A 100 -11.53 -23.91 -4.92
CA ARG A 100 -12.91 -23.53 -4.52
C ARG A 100 -12.95 -22.49 -3.39
N LEU A 101 -11.90 -21.67 -3.27
CA LEU A 101 -11.83 -20.58 -2.29
C LEU A 101 -12.52 -19.32 -2.79
N SER A 102 -12.61 -19.14 -4.12
CA SER A 102 -13.35 -18.07 -4.78
C SER A 102 -13.56 -18.40 -6.25
N THR A 103 -14.71 -18.05 -6.82
CA THR A 103 -14.96 -18.18 -8.27
C THR A 103 -14.62 -16.91 -9.05
N ASN A 104 -14.24 -15.83 -8.37
CA ASN A 104 -14.05 -14.49 -8.96
C ASN A 104 -12.94 -13.69 -8.23
N ALA A 105 -11.88 -14.37 -7.79
CA ALA A 105 -10.74 -13.75 -7.13
C ALA A 105 -10.18 -12.61 -7.97
N ALA A 106 -10.07 -11.42 -7.36
CA ALA A 106 -9.50 -10.24 -8.01
C ALA A 106 -8.07 -10.05 -7.51
N VAL A 107 -7.10 -10.51 -8.28
CA VAL A 107 -5.68 -10.41 -7.93
C VAL A 107 -5.06 -9.18 -8.61
N ARG A 108 -4.30 -8.39 -7.84
CA ARG A 108 -3.48 -7.29 -8.35
C ARG A 108 -2.09 -7.36 -7.76
N ILE A 109 -1.10 -7.31 -8.63
CA ILE A 109 0.31 -7.31 -8.28
C ILE A 109 0.93 -5.98 -8.73
N THR A 110 1.66 -5.35 -7.82
CA THR A 110 2.43 -4.15 -8.08
C THR A 110 3.89 -4.47 -7.84
N TYR A 111 4.73 -4.26 -8.86
CA TYR A 111 6.17 -4.36 -8.71
C TYR A 111 6.70 -3.24 -7.81
N VAL A 112 7.62 -3.59 -6.91
CA VAL A 112 8.15 -2.67 -5.90
C VAL A 112 9.63 -2.38 -6.13
N ALA A 113 10.45 -3.43 -6.22
CA ALA A 113 11.90 -3.33 -6.35
C ALA A 113 12.49 -4.69 -6.75
N HIS A 114 13.79 -4.71 -7.06
CA HIS A 114 14.58 -5.92 -7.25
C HIS A 114 15.74 -5.94 -6.25
N PHE A 115 16.02 -7.09 -5.66
CA PHE A 115 17.11 -7.31 -4.72
C PHE A 115 18.14 -8.28 -5.30
N ASP A 116 19.41 -7.84 -5.34
CA ASP A 116 20.56 -8.66 -5.74
C ASP A 116 21.64 -8.63 -4.62
N PRO A 117 21.95 -9.76 -3.96
CA PRO A 117 21.36 -11.09 -4.16
C PRO A 117 19.90 -11.17 -3.63
N PRO A 118 19.10 -12.15 -4.09
CA PRO A 118 17.77 -12.40 -3.54
C PRO A 118 17.85 -12.67 -2.03
N PRO A 119 17.04 -12.01 -1.19
CA PRO A 119 17.06 -12.23 0.24
C PRO A 119 16.48 -13.61 0.60
N ASP A 120 17.06 -14.25 1.62
CA ASP A 120 16.54 -15.52 2.13
C ASP A 120 15.16 -15.31 2.76
N ARG A 121 14.18 -16.12 2.36
CA ARG A 121 12.79 -16.02 2.85
C ARG A 121 12.69 -16.12 4.38
N GLU A 122 13.59 -16.86 5.02
CA GLU A 122 13.68 -17.02 6.48
C GLU A 122 14.13 -15.74 7.20
N THR A 123 14.82 -14.85 6.49
CA THR A 123 15.37 -13.60 7.03
C THR A 123 14.48 -12.38 6.76
N LEU A 124 13.41 -12.56 5.97
CA LEU A 124 12.48 -11.48 5.63
C LEU A 124 11.58 -11.16 6.82
N ILE A 125 11.74 -9.97 7.38
CA ILE A 125 10.82 -9.43 8.39
C ILE A 125 9.49 -9.09 7.69
N ARG A 126 8.56 -10.03 7.71
CA ARG A 126 7.19 -9.82 7.26
C ARG A 126 6.45 -9.00 8.30
N THR A 127 6.24 -7.72 8.03
CA THR A 127 5.42 -6.86 8.91
C THR A 127 3.98 -7.40 9.04
N GLN A 128 3.50 -8.15 8.03
CA GLN A 128 2.20 -8.81 8.02
C GLN A 128 2.37 -10.23 7.46
N ASP A 129 2.16 -11.24 8.29
CA ASP A 129 2.07 -12.64 7.86
C ASP A 129 0.65 -12.90 7.33
N PRO A 130 0.46 -13.23 6.04
CA PRO A 130 -0.87 -13.46 5.47
C PRO A 130 -1.62 -14.64 6.10
N ARG A 131 -0.93 -15.53 6.83
CA ARG A 131 -1.53 -16.67 7.55
C ARG A 131 -2.02 -16.29 8.95
N ARG A 132 -1.65 -15.12 9.47
CA ARG A 132 -2.04 -14.70 10.82
C ARG A 132 -3.36 -13.94 10.73
N PRO A 133 -4.47 -14.47 11.30
CA PRO A 133 -5.73 -13.75 11.33
C PRO A 133 -5.54 -12.39 11.99
N VAL A 134 -6.02 -11.32 11.34
CA VAL A 134 -6.09 -10.01 11.98
C VAL A 134 -7.15 -10.11 13.08
N PRO A 135 -6.83 -9.78 14.35
CA PRO A 135 -7.85 -9.73 15.39
C PRO A 135 -8.96 -8.74 14.98
N ALA A 136 -10.21 -9.21 14.97
CA ALA A 136 -11.36 -8.37 14.70
C ALA A 136 -11.40 -7.21 15.73
N GLY A 137 -11.05 -6.00 15.30
CA GLY A 137 -11.01 -4.82 16.17
C GLY A 137 -9.90 -3.82 15.90
N GLN A 138 -8.92 -4.12 15.04
CA GLN A 138 -7.97 -3.11 14.58
C GLN A 138 -8.58 -2.29 13.44
N THR A 139 -9.22 -1.18 13.80
CA THR A 139 -9.56 -0.11 12.84
C THR A 139 -8.27 0.41 12.25
N LEU A 140 -8.10 0.31 10.92
CA LEU A 140 -7.01 1.00 10.22
C LEU A 140 -7.05 2.49 10.61
N PRO A 141 -5.93 3.11 11.02
CA PRO A 141 -5.91 4.55 11.19
C PRO A 141 -6.24 5.20 9.84
N ALA A 142 -7.23 6.10 9.85
CA ALA A 142 -7.60 6.87 8.68
C ALA A 142 -6.39 7.71 8.20
N PRO A 143 -6.26 7.95 6.88
CA PRO A 143 -5.13 8.69 6.30
C PRO A 143 -5.05 10.13 6.82
#